data_AF-A0A146LF54-F1
#
_entry.id   AF-A0A146LF54-F1
#
_cell.length_a   1.000
_cell.length_b   1.000
_cell.length_c   1.000
_cell.angle_alpha   90.00
_cell.angle_beta   90.00
_cell.angle_gamma   90.00
#
_symmetry.space_group_name_H-M   'P 1'
#
loop_
_entity.id
_entity.type
_entity.pdbx_description
1 polymer ?
#
loop_
_entity_poly.entity_id
_entity_poly.type
_entity_poly.pdbx_seq_one_letter_code
_entity_poly.pdbx_strand_id
1 'polypeptide(L)'
;LYHISYLIFKLSSHLVSSGTPSSDADQQCNELILKYVSKVLDKDLINFNEVSVSPVREHIENAFLALNCTNKKVCTCGYNVLTKNCESTKYPVVGKLLMQLCLRDYKTRDHSSKVRHFELKPLKYFDSYIDIDEHSSQQYMLDIIRLKPVQDPESPNVFSFCKDYLPIVNLIRAMPSLINCVLLQTDCDLMECSYFIVQFGLFKNFNEYIAKAPEEFLRTLCDLNRQYAKGMCCFCSNQLDEAIDVSWNELMKLVLKSLGGPRTIKLMEDYTSDIPSSKLDVSFYRACMLSSSLLAHCPEQHSSILTSYCDTVCKPSHEVSEDSELYLLNNEIAVESIKNSQWGIKVDLNSHVCFHCSLTLNSEQLIKNGIRAFNCGHIFHITCLVHAASPFKCPSCRNDET
;
A
#
# COMPACT_ATOMS: atom_id res chain seq x y z
N LEU A 1 14.62 23.64 19.97
CA LEU A 1 14.16 22.27 20.35
C LEU A 1 14.84 21.64 21.59
N TYR A 2 16.15 21.83 21.79
CA TYR A 2 16.93 21.21 22.89
C TYR A 2 16.33 21.38 24.30
N HIS A 3 15.97 22.61 24.70
CA HIS A 3 15.39 22.86 26.03
C HIS A 3 14.07 22.11 26.25
N ILE A 4 13.24 21.97 25.22
CA ILE A 4 11.98 21.22 25.31
C ILE A 4 12.25 19.73 25.53
N SER A 5 13.17 19.15 24.75
CA SER A 5 13.64 17.77 24.92
C SER A 5 14.14 17.53 26.36
N TYR A 6 14.98 18.42 26.88
CA TYR A 6 15.51 18.33 28.25
C TYR A 6 14.43 18.48 29.33
N LEU A 7 13.48 19.40 29.16
CA LEU A 7 12.37 19.59 30.10
C LEU A 7 11.46 18.35 30.15
N ILE A 8 11.16 17.74 29.00
CA ILE A 8 10.36 16.52 28.94
C ILE A 8 11.10 15.34 29.58
N PHE A 9 12.41 15.25 29.38
CA PHE A 9 13.22 14.23 30.06
C PHE A 9 13.17 14.39 31.59
N LYS A 10 13.33 15.61 32.10
CA LYS A 10 13.17 15.90 33.54
C LYS A 10 11.76 15.64 34.05
N LEU A 11 10.74 15.87 33.23
CA LEU A 11 9.36 15.58 33.56
C LEU A 11 9.15 14.09 33.82
N SER A 12 9.75 13.20 33.02
CA SER A 12 9.68 11.74 33.28
C SER A 12 10.19 11.41 34.68
N SER A 13 11.39 11.90 35.04
CA SER A 13 11.95 11.66 36.39
C SER A 13 11.06 12.20 37.51
N HIS A 14 10.43 13.37 37.32
CA HIS A 14 9.53 13.96 38.30
C HIS A 14 8.22 13.15 38.46
N LEU A 15 7.65 12.65 37.35
CA LEU A 15 6.46 11.81 37.38
C LEU A 15 6.72 10.52 38.17
N VAL A 16 7.90 9.91 37.96
CA VAL A 16 8.34 8.72 38.71
C VAL A 16 8.49 9.04 40.21
N SER A 17 9.15 10.15 40.58
CA SER A 17 9.27 10.54 41.98
C SER A 17 7.92 10.88 42.65
N SER A 18 6.92 11.24 41.84
CA SER A 18 5.56 11.54 42.31
C SER A 18 4.65 10.31 42.40
N GLY A 19 5.19 9.10 42.14
CA GLY A 19 4.47 7.83 42.27
C GLY A 19 3.88 7.27 40.97
N THR A 20 4.16 7.86 39.81
CA THR A 20 3.77 7.27 38.51
C THR A 20 4.71 6.11 38.17
N PRO A 21 4.20 4.94 37.72
CA PRO A 21 5.07 3.86 37.24
C PRO A 21 6.00 4.35 36.12
N SER A 22 7.26 3.87 36.10
CA SER A 22 8.26 4.30 35.10
C SER A 22 7.78 4.11 33.66
N SER A 23 7.12 2.98 33.37
CA SER A 23 6.56 2.69 32.03
C SER A 23 5.57 3.76 31.58
N ASP A 24 4.71 4.19 32.49
CA ASP A 24 3.61 5.11 32.20
C ASP A 24 4.14 6.54 32.07
N ALA A 25 5.10 6.91 32.91
CA ALA A 25 5.80 8.19 32.83
C ALA A 25 6.56 8.31 31.50
N ASP A 26 7.28 7.26 31.09
CA ASP A 26 8.02 7.24 29.83
C ASP A 26 7.07 7.26 28.63
N GLN A 27 5.97 6.50 28.65
CA GLN A 27 4.97 6.54 27.60
C GLN A 27 4.37 7.95 27.44
N GLN A 28 3.96 8.59 28.54
CA GLN A 28 3.41 9.94 28.51
C GLN A 28 4.41 10.98 27.97
N CYS A 29 5.66 10.92 28.43
CA CYS A 29 6.70 11.83 27.96
C CYS A 29 7.08 11.59 26.50
N ASN A 30 7.15 10.33 26.05
CA ASN A 30 7.37 9.98 24.64
C ASN A 30 6.24 10.52 23.75
N GLU A 31 4.98 10.38 24.16
CA GLU A 31 3.86 10.93 23.39
C GLU A 31 3.91 12.46 23.35
N LEU A 32 4.29 13.10 24.46
CA LEU A 32 4.40 14.55 24.55
C LEU A 32 5.46 15.11 23.60
N ILE A 33 6.67 14.53 23.57
CA ILE A 33 7.74 15.01 22.66
C ILE A 33 7.36 14.79 21.20
N LEU A 34 6.80 13.62 20.84
CA LEU A 34 6.41 13.35 19.46
C LEU A 34 5.24 14.23 19.00
N LYS A 35 4.25 14.48 19.86
CA LYS A 35 3.15 15.40 19.58
C LYS A 35 3.64 16.84 19.40
N TYR A 36 4.58 17.27 20.24
CA TYR A 36 5.22 18.57 20.08
C TYR A 36 5.96 18.66 18.74
N VAL A 37 6.84 17.71 18.44
CA VAL A 37 7.62 17.69 17.19
C VAL A 37 6.69 17.65 15.97
N SER A 38 5.67 16.78 15.97
CA SER A 38 4.68 16.71 14.89
C SER A 38 4.00 18.06 14.67
N LYS A 39 3.48 18.70 15.73
CA LYS A 39 2.78 20.00 15.62
C LYS A 39 3.68 21.12 15.11
N VAL A 40 4.97 21.08 15.46
CA VAL A 40 5.93 22.10 15.05
C VAL A 40 6.40 21.85 13.61
N LEU A 41 6.49 20.60 13.17
CA LEU A 41 6.68 20.24 11.75
C LEU A 41 5.47 20.63 10.90
N ASP A 42 4.25 20.39 11.38
CA ASP A 42 3.01 20.76 10.67
C ASP A 42 2.86 22.28 10.46
N LYS A 43 3.63 23.08 11.21
CA LYS A 43 3.66 24.54 11.12
C LYS A 43 4.94 25.08 10.48
N ASP A 44 5.81 24.20 9.98
CA ASP A 44 7.12 24.57 9.41
C ASP A 44 8.00 25.43 10.34
N LEU A 45 7.86 25.23 11.66
CA LEU A 45 8.54 26.03 12.68
C LEU A 45 9.89 25.44 13.13
N ILE A 46 10.28 24.27 12.63
CA ILE A 46 11.56 23.63 12.94
C ILE A 46 12.44 23.59 11.71
N ASN A 47 13.68 24.06 11.87
CA ASN A 47 14.75 23.80 10.91
C ASN A 47 15.29 22.37 11.12
N PHE A 48 15.50 21.61 10.04
CA PHE A 48 16.16 20.29 10.06
C PHE A 48 17.46 20.27 10.88
N ASN A 49 18.21 21.37 10.88
CA ASN A 49 19.46 21.50 11.64
C ASN A 49 19.23 21.45 13.16
N GLU A 50 18.11 21.93 13.67
CA GLU A 50 17.81 21.87 15.11
C GLU A 50 17.54 20.45 15.60
N VAL A 51 16.92 19.63 14.76
CA VAL A 51 16.64 18.21 15.07
C VAL A 51 17.89 17.38 14.92
N SER A 52 18.81 17.79 14.03
CA SER A 52 20.06 17.08 13.76
C SER A 52 21.03 17.07 14.94
N VAL A 53 20.80 17.89 15.98
CA VAL A 53 21.62 17.94 17.19
C VAL A 53 21.49 16.61 17.95
N SER A 54 22.60 15.90 18.13
CA SER A 54 22.63 14.48 18.55
C SER A 54 21.70 14.13 19.73
N PRO A 55 21.72 14.83 20.88
CA PRO A 55 20.87 14.47 22.01
C PRO A 55 19.37 14.67 21.74
N VAL A 56 19.01 15.65 20.91
CA VAL A 56 17.62 15.91 20.56
C VAL A 56 17.10 14.85 19.61
N ARG A 57 17.88 14.52 18.59
CA ARG A 57 17.56 13.44 17.66
C ARG A 57 17.37 12.12 18.39
N GLU A 58 18.32 11.75 19.24
CA GLU A 58 18.31 10.49 19.97
C GLU A 58 17.06 10.37 20.87
N HIS A 59 16.69 11.44 21.56
CA HIS A 59 15.45 11.45 22.35
C HIS A 59 14.20 11.25 21.47
N ILE A 60 14.11 11.93 20.33
CA ILE A 60 12.97 11.80 19.40
C ILE A 60 12.93 10.40 18.79
N GLU A 61 14.08 9.85 18.39
CA GLU A 61 14.21 8.51 17.83
C GLU A 61 13.79 7.44 18.84
N ASN A 62 14.33 7.50 20.07
CA ASN A 62 13.97 6.57 21.13
C ASN A 62 12.48 6.66 21.49
N ALA A 63 11.91 7.87 21.56
CA ALA A 63 10.49 8.05 21.79
C ALA A 63 9.64 7.47 20.64
N PHE A 64 10.06 7.68 19.39
CA PHE A 64 9.38 7.15 18.21
C PHE A 64 9.41 5.62 18.17
N LEU A 65 10.58 5.02 18.43
CA LEU A 65 10.75 3.57 18.49
C LEU A 65 9.95 2.97 19.65
N ALA A 66 10.02 3.56 20.84
CA ALA A 66 9.28 3.08 22.01
C ALA A 66 7.76 3.03 21.76
N LEU A 67 7.19 4.03 21.08
CA LEU A 67 5.74 4.07 20.84
C LEU A 67 5.27 3.26 19.63
N ASN A 68 6.15 2.97 18.67
CA ASN A 68 5.77 2.27 17.44
C ASN A 68 6.27 0.80 17.38
N CYS A 69 7.16 0.39 18.28
CA CYS A 69 7.63 -0.99 18.39
C CYS A 69 6.87 -1.83 19.44
N THR A 70 6.11 -1.21 20.34
CA THR A 70 5.34 -1.92 21.38
C THR A 70 4.22 -2.76 20.78
N ASN A 71 4.02 -3.98 21.31
CA ASN A 71 2.90 -4.90 21.02
C ASN A 71 2.88 -5.55 19.62
N LYS A 72 3.97 -5.48 18.85
CA LYS A 72 4.05 -6.19 17.56
C LYS A 72 4.66 -7.57 17.74
N LYS A 73 4.06 -8.57 17.09
CA LYS A 73 4.70 -9.88 16.91
C LYS A 73 5.93 -9.67 16.03
N VAL A 74 7.09 -9.97 16.57
CA VAL A 74 8.37 -9.85 15.86
C VAL A 74 8.95 -11.24 15.65
N CYS A 75 9.54 -11.45 14.48
CA CYS A 75 10.39 -12.60 14.25
C CYS A 75 11.65 -12.52 15.13
N THR A 76 12.36 -13.63 15.31
CA THR A 76 13.65 -13.69 16.00
C THR A 76 14.72 -12.78 15.39
N CYS A 77 14.60 -12.41 14.11
CA CYS A 77 15.44 -11.41 13.47
C CYS A 77 15.03 -9.94 13.73
N GLY A 78 14.00 -9.72 14.56
CA GLY A 78 13.52 -8.40 14.98
C GLY A 78 12.58 -7.70 13.99
N TYR A 79 12.27 -8.31 12.85
CA TYR A 79 11.31 -7.75 11.90
C TYR A 79 9.87 -8.12 12.27
N ASN A 80 8.94 -7.18 12.08
CA ASN A 80 7.52 -7.42 12.36
C ASN A 80 6.94 -8.52 11.48
N VAL A 81 5.99 -9.23 12.05
CA VAL A 81 5.09 -10.14 11.34
C VAL A 81 3.81 -9.36 11.00
N LEU A 82 3.36 -9.46 9.75
CA LEU A 82 2.10 -8.88 9.29
C LEU A 82 0.96 -9.49 10.11
N THR A 83 0.30 -8.66 10.92
CA THR A 83 -0.92 -9.04 11.63
C THR A 83 -2.08 -8.25 11.04
N LYS A 84 -3.27 -8.88 10.95
CA LYS A 84 -4.48 -8.24 10.40
C LYS A 84 -4.86 -6.93 11.12
N ASN A 85 -4.41 -6.78 12.37
CA ASN A 85 -4.67 -5.62 13.22
C ASN A 85 -3.39 -4.81 13.47
N CYS A 86 -2.60 -4.55 12.43
CA CYS A 86 -1.48 -3.62 12.60
C CYS A 86 -2.07 -2.24 12.91
N GLU A 87 -2.01 -1.84 14.18
CA GLU A 87 -2.49 -0.53 14.64
C GLU A 87 -1.90 0.58 13.77
N SER A 88 -2.69 1.63 13.54
CA SER A 88 -2.24 2.79 12.78
C SER A 88 -0.95 3.33 13.41
N THR A 89 0.12 3.38 12.63
CA THR A 89 1.42 3.89 13.07
C THR A 89 1.27 5.31 13.61
N LYS A 90 1.76 5.55 14.82
CA LYS A 90 1.67 6.86 15.47
C LYS A 90 2.78 7.78 14.94
N TYR A 91 2.45 9.05 14.73
CA TYR A 91 3.39 10.11 14.34
C TYR A 91 4.14 9.86 13.00
N PRO A 92 3.42 9.59 11.89
CA PRO A 92 4.04 9.27 10.59
C PRO A 92 4.97 10.38 10.06
N VAL A 93 4.65 11.65 10.35
CA VAL A 93 5.46 12.80 9.93
C VAL A 93 6.82 12.81 10.62
N VAL A 94 6.87 12.48 11.92
CA VAL A 94 8.11 12.37 12.67
C VAL A 94 8.98 11.21 12.17
N GLY A 95 8.36 10.07 11.88
CA GLY A 95 9.07 8.93 11.28
C GLY A 95 9.73 9.26 9.94
N LYS A 96 9.04 10.02 9.07
CA LYS A 96 9.60 10.51 7.80
C LYS A 96 10.80 11.44 8.01
N LEU A 97 10.70 12.37 8.96
CA LEU A 97 11.81 13.26 9.33
C LEU A 97 13.03 12.46 9.80
N LEU A 98 12.85 11.54 10.75
CA LEU A 98 13.93 10.70 11.27
C LEU A 98 14.58 9.89 10.15
N MET A 99 13.77 9.32 9.25
CA MET A 99 14.27 8.58 8.09
C MET A 99 15.11 9.46 7.15
N GLN A 100 14.67 10.69 6.88
CA GLN A 100 15.44 11.64 6.07
C GLN A 100 16.77 12.01 6.72
N LEU A 101 16.80 12.20 8.05
CA LEU A 101 18.04 12.46 8.79
C LEU A 101 19.01 11.28 8.70
N CYS A 102 18.50 10.06 8.89
CA CYS A 102 19.28 8.83 8.74
C CYS A 102 19.84 8.66 7.32
N LEU A 103 19.03 8.90 6.30
CA LEU A 103 19.46 8.81 4.89
C LEU A 103 20.47 9.89 4.53
N ARG A 104 20.34 11.10 5.06
CA ARG A 104 21.33 12.17 4.87
C ARG A 104 22.68 11.75 5.45
N ASP A 105 22.68 11.24 6.68
CA ASP A 105 23.92 10.78 7.32
C ASP A 105 24.56 9.62 6.54
N TYR A 106 23.73 8.69 6.04
CA TYR A 106 24.19 7.60 5.17
C TYR A 106 24.90 8.13 3.92
N LYS A 107 24.35 9.17 3.26
CA LYS A 107 24.97 9.79 2.08
C LYS A 107 26.31 10.48 2.39
N THR A 108 26.46 11.05 3.58
CA THR A 108 27.68 11.81 3.95
C THR A 108 28.88 10.92 4.28
N ARG A 109 28.68 9.64 4.63
CA ARG A 109 29.74 8.73 5.10
C ARG A 109 30.46 7.96 3.98
N ASP A 110 30.73 8.62 2.85
CA ASP A 110 31.61 8.10 1.78
C ASP A 110 31.00 7.02 0.83
N HIS A 111 29.68 6.81 0.86
CA HIS A 111 28.97 5.99 -0.15
C HIS A 111 28.60 6.78 -1.42
N SER A 112 29.27 7.91 -1.67
CA SER A 112 28.94 8.90 -2.71
C SER A 112 28.93 8.32 -4.14
N SER A 113 29.61 7.19 -4.39
CA SER A 113 29.65 6.56 -5.72
C SER A 113 28.39 5.78 -6.09
N LYS A 114 27.46 5.50 -5.14
CA LYS A 114 26.26 4.68 -5.39
C LYS A 114 24.93 5.39 -5.10
N VAL A 115 24.95 6.68 -4.76
CA VAL A 115 23.74 7.39 -4.35
C VAL A 115 23.52 8.59 -5.25
N ARG A 116 22.38 8.65 -5.95
CA ARG A 116 21.99 9.85 -6.70
C ARG A 116 22.02 11.07 -5.78
N HIS A 117 22.71 12.10 -6.23
CA HIS A 117 22.61 13.45 -5.69
C HIS A 117 21.20 13.97 -5.95
N PHE A 118 20.27 13.62 -5.07
CA PHE A 118 19.02 14.37 -4.92
C PHE A 118 19.29 15.49 -3.94
N GLU A 119 19.15 16.73 -4.40
CA GLU A 119 18.84 17.84 -3.51
C GLU A 119 17.56 17.45 -2.78
N LEU A 120 17.63 17.37 -1.45
CA LEU A 120 16.46 17.20 -0.60
C LEU A 120 15.54 18.39 -0.87
N LYS A 121 14.55 18.22 -1.76
CA LYS A 121 13.49 19.21 -1.89
C LYS A 121 12.81 19.28 -0.51
N PRO A 122 12.77 20.44 0.15
CA PRO A 122 12.05 20.60 1.41
C PRO A 122 10.61 20.09 1.23
N LEU A 123 10.06 19.49 2.30
CA LEU A 123 8.68 19.00 2.34
C LEU A 123 7.75 20.07 1.76
N LYS A 124 7.22 19.83 0.55
CA LYS A 124 6.44 20.81 -0.21
C LYS A 124 5.05 21.00 0.42
N TYR A 125 4.97 21.90 1.38
CA TYR A 125 3.95 22.97 1.42
C TYR A 125 4.68 24.30 1.22
N PHE A 126 5.28 24.45 0.04
CA PHE A 126 5.84 25.72 -0.41
C PHE A 126 5.36 25.92 -1.84
N ASP A 127 4.33 26.73 -1.99
CA ASP A 127 4.11 27.51 -3.20
C ASP A 127 3.70 28.92 -2.77
N SER A 128 4.57 29.88 -3.05
CA SER A 128 4.15 31.12 -3.69
C SER A 128 5.36 31.79 -4.36
N TYR A 129 5.22 31.97 -5.68
CA TYR A 129 6.03 32.76 -6.61
C TYR A 129 7.46 32.30 -6.91
N ILE A 130 7.64 31.73 -8.10
CA ILE A 130 8.39 32.33 -9.24
C ILE A 130 7.97 31.57 -10.51
N ASP A 131 7.49 32.31 -11.52
CA ASP A 131 7.29 31.84 -12.90
C ASP A 131 8.63 31.37 -13.49
N ILE A 132 8.76 30.08 -13.82
CA ILE A 132 9.69 29.59 -14.85
C ILE A 132 9.02 28.43 -15.61
N ASP A 133 8.73 28.74 -16.87
CA ASP A 133 8.47 27.92 -18.06
C ASP A 133 8.29 26.39 -17.92
N GLU A 134 7.12 25.95 -18.36
CA GLU A 134 6.79 24.57 -18.72
C GLU A 134 7.48 24.18 -20.03
N HIS A 135 8.50 23.31 -19.97
CA HIS A 135 8.62 22.16 -20.87
C HIS A 135 9.81 21.27 -20.45
N SER A 136 9.54 19.96 -20.40
CA SER A 136 10.47 18.81 -20.20
C SER A 136 10.67 18.31 -18.76
N SER A 137 9.84 17.34 -18.34
CA SER A 137 10.14 16.44 -17.22
C SER A 137 9.45 15.07 -17.31
N GLN A 138 9.09 14.59 -18.50
CA GLN A 138 8.47 13.26 -18.66
C GLN A 138 9.36 12.19 -19.31
N GLN A 139 10.64 12.47 -19.64
CA GLN A 139 11.49 11.50 -20.36
C GLN A 139 12.53 10.75 -19.49
N TYR A 140 12.75 11.12 -18.23
CA TYR A 140 13.91 10.62 -17.46
C TYR A 140 13.67 9.38 -16.57
N MET A 141 12.54 8.71 -16.69
CA MET A 141 12.16 7.55 -15.84
C MET A 141 12.07 6.21 -16.59
N LEU A 142 12.52 6.13 -17.84
CA LEU A 142 12.40 4.90 -18.66
C LEU A 142 13.74 4.24 -19.06
N ASP A 143 14.90 4.85 -18.82
CA ASP A 143 16.19 4.29 -19.26
C ASP A 143 16.90 3.37 -18.23
N ILE A 144 16.30 3.10 -17.07
CA ILE A 144 16.97 2.32 -15.99
C ILE A 144 16.70 0.80 -16.05
N ILE A 145 15.91 0.30 -17.01
CA ILE A 145 15.56 -1.14 -17.10
C ILE A 145 16.58 -1.95 -17.93
N ARG A 146 17.77 -1.42 -18.24
CA ARG A 146 18.80 -2.17 -19.00
C ARG A 146 20.16 -2.17 -18.30
N LEU A 147 20.27 -2.90 -17.19
CA LEU A 147 21.56 -3.40 -16.73
C LEU A 147 21.46 -4.91 -16.46
N LYS A 148 22.31 -5.68 -17.15
CA LYS A 148 22.44 -7.13 -16.97
C LYS A 148 23.08 -7.41 -15.60
N PRO A 149 22.63 -8.44 -14.86
CA PRO A 149 23.29 -8.85 -13.63
C PRO A 149 24.64 -9.49 -13.94
N VAL A 150 25.67 -9.10 -13.19
CA VAL A 150 26.94 -9.84 -13.10
C VAL A 150 26.72 -10.96 -12.09
N GLN A 151 26.83 -12.21 -12.55
CA GLN A 151 26.74 -13.38 -11.69
C GLN A 151 28.09 -13.61 -11.00
N ASP A 152 28.09 -13.68 -9.67
CA ASP A 152 29.11 -14.37 -8.90
C ASP A 152 28.39 -15.30 -7.88
N PRO A 153 28.57 -16.64 -7.94
CA PRO A 153 27.66 -17.56 -7.29
C PRO A 153 28.31 -18.33 -6.12
N GLU A 154 28.72 -17.68 -5.02
CA GLU A 154 29.06 -18.42 -3.79
C GLU A 154 28.55 -17.74 -2.50
N SER A 155 27.33 -18.15 -2.11
CA SER A 155 26.58 -17.88 -0.85
C SER A 155 26.00 -16.46 -0.64
N PRO A 156 24.76 -16.36 -0.10
CA PRO A 156 23.90 -15.23 -0.41
C PRO A 156 24.26 -14.04 0.47
N ASN A 157 24.74 -12.98 -0.19
CA ASN A 157 25.04 -11.70 0.41
C ASN A 157 23.71 -10.98 0.73
N VAL A 158 23.03 -11.46 1.77
CA VAL A 158 21.77 -10.90 2.24
C VAL A 158 22.11 -9.63 3.03
N PHE A 159 21.89 -8.48 2.37
CA PHE A 159 21.97 -7.08 2.84
C PHE A 159 23.35 -6.46 3.05
N SER A 160 23.93 -5.85 2.01
CA SER A 160 24.98 -4.83 2.20
C SER A 160 24.39 -3.51 2.73
N PHE A 161 23.21 -3.10 2.26
CA PHE A 161 22.60 -1.81 2.64
C PHE A 161 22.09 -1.77 4.10
N CYS A 162 21.51 -2.86 4.61
CA CYS A 162 20.88 -2.87 5.94
C CYS A 162 21.81 -3.28 7.09
N LYS A 163 22.90 -4.00 6.83
CA LYS A 163 23.85 -4.41 7.89
C LYS A 163 24.60 -3.22 8.48
N ASP A 164 24.87 -2.20 7.66
CA ASP A 164 25.73 -1.07 8.04
C ASP A 164 24.96 0.10 8.66
N TYR A 165 23.62 0.07 8.66
CA TYR A 165 22.82 1.20 9.15
C TYR A 165 21.60 0.77 9.98
N LEU A 166 21.89 0.25 11.17
CA LEU A 166 20.91 -0.13 12.20
C LEU A 166 19.79 0.90 12.46
N PRO A 167 20.03 2.23 12.45
CA PRO A 167 18.95 3.21 12.66
C PRO A 167 17.86 3.19 11.57
N ILE A 168 18.22 3.03 10.30
CA ILE A 168 17.24 2.92 9.19
C ILE A 168 16.40 1.66 9.38
N VAL A 169 17.06 0.54 9.69
CA VAL A 169 16.39 -0.73 9.94
C VAL A 169 15.43 -0.63 11.12
N ASN A 170 15.84 0.00 12.22
CA ASN A 170 14.98 0.20 13.39
C ASN A 170 13.76 1.07 13.07
N LEU A 171 13.92 2.12 12.28
CA LEU A 171 12.80 2.95 11.83
C LEU A 171 11.84 2.18 10.93
N ILE A 172 12.33 1.36 10.00
CA ILE A 172 11.48 0.51 9.14
C ILE A 172 10.76 -0.55 9.99
N ARG A 173 11.44 -1.14 10.99
CA ARG A 173 10.81 -2.05 11.95
C ARG A 173 9.71 -1.35 12.74
N ALA A 174 9.93 -0.12 13.19
CA ALA A 174 8.89 0.65 13.87
C ALA A 174 7.72 0.99 12.93
N MET A 175 8.02 1.38 11.69
CA MET A 175 7.05 1.86 10.71
C MET A 175 7.43 1.39 9.29
N PRO A 176 6.93 0.21 8.85
CA PRO A 176 7.31 -0.39 7.58
C PRO A 176 7.14 0.50 6.34
N SER A 177 6.12 1.35 6.32
CA SER A 177 5.87 2.29 5.22
C SER A 177 6.99 3.32 5.02
N LEU A 178 7.92 3.48 5.96
CA LEU A 178 9.11 4.32 5.78
C LEU A 178 10.08 3.77 4.74
N ILE A 179 9.96 2.51 4.32
CA ILE A 179 10.75 1.97 3.20
C ILE A 179 10.58 2.78 1.92
N ASN A 180 9.39 3.40 1.71
CA ASN A 180 9.13 4.27 0.57
C ASN A 180 10.11 5.46 0.54
N CYS A 181 10.50 5.98 1.70
CA CYS A 181 11.47 7.07 1.78
C CYS A 181 12.87 6.61 1.36
N VAL A 182 13.25 5.37 1.69
CA VAL A 182 14.53 4.79 1.28
C VAL A 182 14.56 4.69 -0.24
N LEU A 183 13.57 4.03 -0.83
CA LEU A 183 13.47 3.78 -2.27
C LEU A 183 13.47 5.03 -3.13
N LEU A 184 12.82 6.10 -2.67
CA LEU A 184 12.80 7.37 -3.39
C LEU A 184 14.15 8.08 -3.36
N GLN A 185 15.06 7.70 -2.45
CA GLN A 185 16.30 8.43 -2.18
C GLN A 185 17.57 7.63 -2.45
N THR A 186 17.46 6.33 -2.71
CA THR A 186 18.57 5.41 -2.95
C THR A 186 18.36 4.63 -4.24
N ASP A 187 19.45 4.31 -4.94
CA ASP A 187 19.46 3.28 -5.98
C ASP A 187 19.47 1.91 -5.32
N CYS A 188 18.40 1.59 -4.57
CA CYS A 188 18.26 0.26 -4.01
C CYS A 188 17.99 -0.74 -5.13
N ASP A 189 18.65 -1.89 -5.05
CA ASP A 189 18.28 -3.03 -5.87
C ASP A 189 16.83 -3.43 -5.53
N LEU A 190 15.96 -3.44 -6.54
CA LEU A 190 14.58 -3.85 -6.38
C LEU A 190 14.51 -5.24 -5.73
N MET A 191 15.43 -6.14 -6.08
CA MET A 191 15.52 -7.48 -5.51
C MET A 191 15.67 -7.45 -3.99
N GLU A 192 16.49 -6.55 -3.43
CA GLU A 192 16.63 -6.40 -1.98
C GLU A 192 15.34 -5.86 -1.32
N CYS A 193 14.54 -5.11 -2.06
CA CYS A 193 13.29 -4.56 -1.58
C CYS A 193 12.16 -5.58 -1.54
N SER A 194 12.27 -6.69 -2.29
CA SER A 194 11.27 -7.76 -2.36
C SER A 194 10.88 -8.30 -0.97
N TYR A 195 11.86 -8.48 -0.09
CA TYR A 195 11.67 -8.93 1.29
C TYR A 195 10.76 -8.00 2.08
N PHE A 196 10.98 -6.69 1.97
CA PHE A 196 10.17 -5.66 2.62
C PHE A 196 8.76 -5.61 2.02
N ILE A 197 8.65 -5.67 0.70
CA ILE A 197 7.37 -5.60 -0.01
C ILE A 197 6.45 -6.72 0.47
N VAL A 198 6.96 -7.96 0.50
CA VAL A 198 6.15 -9.13 0.88
C VAL A 198 5.88 -9.15 2.37
N GLN A 199 6.91 -9.10 3.22
CA GLN A 199 6.74 -9.27 4.67
C GLN A 199 5.86 -8.18 5.29
N PHE A 200 5.89 -6.96 4.73
CA PHE A 200 5.09 -5.84 5.22
C PHE A 200 3.83 -5.56 4.38
N GLY A 201 3.52 -6.40 3.39
CA GLY A 201 2.30 -6.28 2.59
C GLY A 201 2.22 -4.96 1.80
N LEU A 202 3.35 -4.44 1.34
CA LEU A 202 3.45 -3.10 0.74
C LEU A 202 3.19 -3.10 -0.78
N PHE A 203 2.55 -4.13 -1.32
CA PHE A 203 2.24 -4.25 -2.75
C PHE A 203 1.66 -2.97 -3.37
N LYS A 204 0.70 -2.33 -2.68
CA LYS A 204 0.07 -1.08 -3.15
C LYS A 204 1.05 0.09 -3.24
N ASN A 205 1.95 0.22 -2.28
CA ASN A 205 2.95 1.30 -2.24
C ASN A 205 3.95 1.21 -3.39
N PHE A 206 4.11 0.02 -3.97
CA PHE A 206 5.08 -0.27 -5.01
C PHE A 206 4.43 -0.58 -6.36
N ASN A 207 3.11 -0.36 -6.50
CA ASN A 207 2.36 -0.74 -7.69
C ASN A 207 3.01 -0.21 -8.98
N GLU A 208 3.41 1.06 -9.01
CA GLU A 208 4.03 1.67 -10.19
C GLU A 208 5.39 1.06 -10.55
N TYR A 209 6.18 0.68 -9.55
CA TYR A 209 7.48 0.05 -9.74
C TYR A 209 7.34 -1.42 -10.18
N ILE A 210 6.45 -2.16 -9.51
CA ILE A 210 6.20 -3.58 -9.76
C ILE A 210 5.55 -3.78 -11.13
N ALA A 211 4.66 -2.87 -11.55
CA ALA A 211 4.00 -2.93 -12.86
C ALA A 211 4.98 -2.84 -14.05
N LYS A 212 6.24 -2.43 -13.83
CA LYS A 212 7.30 -2.39 -14.86
C LYS A 212 8.43 -3.36 -14.57
N ALA A 213 8.32 -4.15 -13.51
CA ALA A 213 9.40 -5.00 -13.05
C ALA A 213 9.58 -6.23 -13.96
N PRO A 214 10.83 -6.74 -14.10
CA PRO A 214 11.11 -7.93 -14.88
C PRO A 214 10.43 -9.18 -14.28
N GLU A 215 10.14 -10.18 -15.12
CA GLU A 215 9.47 -11.42 -14.69
C GLU A 215 10.23 -12.14 -13.56
N GLU A 216 11.57 -12.11 -13.58
CA GLU A 216 12.41 -12.70 -12.54
C GLU A 216 12.11 -12.12 -11.15
N PHE A 217 11.99 -10.79 -11.05
CA PHE A 217 11.62 -10.12 -9.81
C PHE A 217 10.20 -10.49 -9.35
N LEU A 218 9.25 -10.60 -10.28
CA LEU A 218 7.89 -11.03 -9.96
C LEU A 218 7.84 -12.48 -9.45
N ARG A 219 8.66 -13.37 -10.01
CA ARG A 219 8.84 -14.75 -9.50
C ARG A 219 9.39 -14.72 -8.07
N THR A 220 10.39 -13.88 -7.79
CA THR A 220 10.91 -13.70 -6.43
C THR A 220 9.83 -13.22 -5.46
N LEU A 221 8.98 -12.26 -5.85
CA LEU A 221 7.84 -11.85 -5.01
C LEU A 221 6.87 -13.02 -4.75
N CYS A 222 6.57 -13.85 -5.76
CA CYS A 222 5.72 -15.02 -5.59
C CYS A 222 6.35 -16.07 -4.67
N ASP A 223 7.64 -16.33 -4.82
CA ASP A 223 8.39 -17.25 -3.97
C ASP A 223 8.44 -16.79 -2.51
N LEU A 224 8.73 -15.51 -2.28
CA LEU A 224 8.71 -14.94 -0.94
C LEU A 224 7.30 -14.94 -0.35
N ASN A 225 6.27 -14.62 -1.15
CA ASN A 225 4.88 -14.63 -0.67
C ASN A 225 4.42 -16.04 -0.30
N ARG A 226 4.83 -17.05 -1.08
CA ARG A 226 4.64 -18.47 -0.75
C ARG A 226 5.36 -18.87 0.54
N GLN A 227 6.64 -18.49 0.69
CA GLN A 227 7.41 -18.78 1.91
C GLN A 227 6.74 -18.13 3.13
N TYR A 228 6.30 -16.88 3.00
CA TYR A 228 5.64 -16.14 4.06
C TYR A 228 4.28 -16.73 4.42
N ALA A 229 3.50 -17.17 3.43
CA ALA A 229 2.23 -17.89 3.64
C ALA A 229 2.41 -19.19 4.45
N LYS A 230 3.56 -19.86 4.30
CA LYS A 230 3.94 -21.06 5.07
C LYS A 230 4.42 -20.75 6.49
N GLY A 231 4.37 -19.49 6.90
CA GLY A 231 4.82 -19.06 8.22
C GLY A 231 6.33 -18.92 8.32
N MET A 232 7.06 -18.67 7.22
CA MET A 232 8.51 -18.42 7.28
C MET A 232 8.82 -16.95 7.10
N CYS A 233 9.68 -16.38 7.94
CA CYS A 233 10.14 -14.99 7.81
C CYS A 233 10.87 -14.77 6.48
N CYS A 234 10.53 -13.72 5.73
CA CYS A 234 11.20 -13.44 4.46
C CYS A 234 12.69 -13.11 4.66
N PHE A 235 13.07 -12.47 5.77
CA PHE A 235 14.45 -12.00 5.98
C PHE A 235 15.42 -13.07 6.47
N CYS A 236 14.97 -13.97 7.35
CA CYS A 236 15.84 -14.97 7.98
C CYS A 236 15.37 -16.41 7.79
N SER A 237 14.25 -16.62 7.10
CA SER A 237 13.65 -17.93 6.84
C SER A 237 13.26 -18.74 8.09
N ASN A 238 13.34 -18.16 9.29
CA ASN A 238 12.90 -18.82 10.52
C ASN A 238 11.38 -19.00 10.54
N GLN A 239 10.92 -20.11 11.12
CA GLN A 239 9.52 -20.39 11.35
C GLN A 239 8.91 -19.34 12.30
N LEU A 240 7.72 -18.88 11.96
CA LEU A 240 6.88 -17.97 12.71
C LEU A 240 5.79 -18.81 13.40
N ASP A 241 5.35 -18.35 14.57
CA ASP A 241 4.46 -19.11 15.44
C ASP A 241 3.03 -19.27 14.88
N GLU A 242 2.69 -18.53 13.82
CA GLU A 242 1.33 -18.47 13.28
C GLU A 242 1.31 -18.52 11.75
N ALA A 243 0.20 -19.06 11.22
CA ALA A 243 -0.10 -18.99 9.81
C ALA A 243 -0.37 -17.53 9.42
N ILE A 244 0.27 -17.08 8.33
CA ILE A 244 0.15 -15.71 7.88
C ILE A 244 -0.84 -15.63 6.72
N ASP A 245 -1.80 -14.72 6.85
CA ASP A 245 -2.71 -14.40 5.77
C ASP A 245 -2.05 -13.43 4.78
N VAL A 246 -1.49 -13.98 3.70
CA VAL A 246 -0.88 -13.17 2.64
C VAL A 246 -1.88 -12.81 1.55
N SER A 247 -1.72 -11.61 0.99
CA SER A 247 -2.62 -11.09 -0.04
C SER A 247 -2.22 -11.54 -1.46
N TRP A 248 -2.49 -12.80 -1.78
CA TRP A 248 -2.29 -13.33 -3.15
C TRP A 248 -3.02 -12.52 -4.21
N ASN A 249 -4.26 -12.08 -3.93
CA ASN A 249 -5.05 -11.28 -4.87
C ASN A 249 -4.33 -9.99 -5.29
N GLU A 250 -3.78 -9.25 -4.34
CA GLU A 250 -3.07 -7.99 -4.62
C GLU A 250 -1.79 -8.25 -5.40
N LEU A 251 -1.00 -9.25 -4.98
CA LEU A 251 0.21 -9.64 -5.70
C LEU A 251 -0.10 -10.07 -7.15
N MET A 252 -1.11 -10.93 -7.36
CA MET A 252 -1.46 -11.41 -8.70
C MET A 252 -2.00 -10.29 -9.59
N LYS A 253 -2.75 -9.32 -9.03
CA LYS A 253 -3.15 -8.11 -9.78
C LYS A 253 -1.95 -7.28 -10.22
N LEU A 254 -0.89 -7.19 -9.41
CA LEU A 254 0.35 -6.51 -9.80
C LEU A 254 1.12 -7.26 -10.89
N VAL A 255 1.25 -8.58 -10.74
CA VAL A 255 1.84 -9.44 -11.76
C VAL A 255 1.09 -9.29 -13.08
N LEU A 256 -0.25 -9.26 -13.02
CA LEU A 256 -1.11 -9.05 -14.18
C LEU A 256 -0.89 -7.69 -14.85
N LYS A 257 -0.72 -6.62 -14.07
CA LYS A 257 -0.41 -5.29 -14.61
C LYS A 257 0.94 -5.26 -15.34
N SER A 258 1.92 -6.07 -14.91
CA SER A 258 3.26 -6.12 -15.52
C SER A 258 3.36 -7.08 -16.71
N LEU A 259 2.90 -8.32 -16.55
CA LEU A 259 3.10 -9.37 -17.56
C LEU A 259 1.91 -9.52 -18.52
N GLY A 260 0.73 -9.05 -18.11
CA GLY A 260 -0.54 -9.31 -18.78
C GLY A 260 -1.07 -10.73 -18.57
N GLY A 261 -2.28 -10.97 -19.05
CA GLY A 261 -3.11 -12.16 -18.76
C GLY A 261 -2.40 -13.48 -19.03
N PRO A 262 -2.01 -13.79 -20.28
CA PRO A 262 -1.48 -15.10 -20.63
C PRO A 262 -0.21 -15.48 -19.84
N ARG A 263 0.72 -14.53 -19.67
CA ARG A 263 1.97 -14.75 -18.92
C ARG A 263 1.72 -14.86 -17.42
N THR A 264 0.77 -14.10 -16.89
CA THR A 264 0.37 -14.20 -15.47
C THR A 264 -0.23 -15.56 -15.16
N ILE A 265 -1.14 -16.06 -16.01
CA ILE A 265 -1.73 -17.40 -15.85
C ILE A 265 -0.64 -18.46 -15.89
N LYS A 266 0.28 -18.40 -16.88
CA LYS A 266 1.40 -19.33 -16.97
C LYS A 266 2.29 -19.30 -15.72
N LEU A 267 2.58 -18.12 -15.17
CA LEU A 267 3.33 -18.00 -13.93
C LEU A 267 2.56 -18.61 -12.75
N MET A 268 1.25 -18.39 -12.68
CA MET A 268 0.41 -18.93 -11.61
C MET A 268 0.31 -20.45 -11.60
N GLU A 269 0.42 -21.10 -12.76
CA GLU A 269 0.45 -22.56 -12.86
C GLU A 269 1.52 -23.15 -11.94
N ASP A 270 2.70 -22.50 -11.85
CA ASP A 270 3.82 -22.87 -10.98
C ASP A 270 3.48 -22.81 -9.48
N TYR A 271 2.43 -22.07 -9.09
CA TYR A 271 2.01 -21.82 -7.70
C TYR A 271 0.61 -22.37 -7.38
N THR A 272 0.00 -23.16 -8.26
CA THR A 272 -1.39 -23.63 -8.12
C THR A 272 -1.65 -24.36 -6.78
N SER A 273 -0.67 -25.13 -6.29
CA SER A 273 -0.78 -25.81 -5.00
C SER A 273 -0.63 -24.90 -3.78
N ASP A 274 -0.03 -23.72 -3.95
CA ASP A 274 0.27 -22.77 -2.88
C ASP A 274 -0.75 -21.63 -2.78
N ILE A 275 -1.55 -21.39 -3.84
CA ILE A 275 -2.59 -20.35 -3.89
C ILE A 275 -3.96 -20.98 -3.61
N PRO A 276 -4.56 -20.78 -2.42
CA PRO A 276 -5.90 -21.27 -2.14
C PRO A 276 -6.93 -20.61 -3.06
N SER A 277 -7.95 -21.36 -3.49
CA SER A 277 -9.01 -20.88 -4.39
C SER A 277 -9.79 -19.68 -3.83
N SER A 278 -9.85 -19.52 -2.51
CA SER A 278 -10.50 -18.38 -1.85
C SER A 278 -9.67 -17.11 -1.83
N LYS A 279 -8.38 -17.16 -2.21
CA LYS A 279 -7.46 -16.02 -2.14
C LYS A 279 -7.43 -15.18 -3.40
N LEU A 280 -8.11 -15.59 -4.47
CA LEU A 280 -8.28 -14.82 -5.69
C LEU A 280 -9.76 -14.53 -5.88
N ASP A 281 -10.10 -13.26 -6.03
CA ASP A 281 -11.49 -12.86 -6.19
C ASP A 281 -11.91 -12.89 -7.67
N VAL A 282 -13.21 -12.75 -7.92
CA VAL A 282 -13.77 -12.69 -9.27
C VAL A 282 -13.20 -11.51 -10.08
N SER A 283 -12.82 -10.42 -9.41
CA SER A 283 -12.25 -9.25 -10.10
C SER A 283 -10.90 -9.57 -10.74
N PHE A 284 -10.07 -10.42 -10.11
CA PHE A 284 -8.81 -10.89 -10.69
C PHE A 284 -9.04 -11.66 -11.99
N TYR A 285 -9.93 -12.65 -12.00
CA TYR A 285 -10.20 -13.44 -13.21
C TYR A 285 -10.75 -12.59 -14.35
N ARG A 286 -11.60 -11.60 -14.03
CA ARG A 286 -12.09 -10.62 -15.02
C ARG A 286 -10.97 -9.75 -15.56
N ALA A 287 -10.09 -9.27 -14.68
CA ALA A 287 -8.92 -8.52 -15.08
C ALA A 287 -8.01 -9.34 -16.02
N CYS A 288 -7.85 -10.65 -15.79
CA CYS A 288 -7.11 -11.55 -16.67
C CYS A 288 -7.72 -11.67 -18.07
N MET A 289 -9.05 -11.83 -18.16
CA MET A 289 -9.77 -11.86 -19.44
C MET A 289 -9.63 -10.52 -20.17
N LEU A 290 -9.90 -9.41 -19.47
CA LEU A 290 -9.77 -8.06 -20.01
C LEU A 290 -8.35 -7.81 -20.51
N SER A 291 -7.35 -8.18 -19.71
CA SER A 291 -5.94 -8.05 -20.08
C SER A 291 -5.61 -8.80 -21.36
N SER A 292 -6.14 -10.00 -21.55
CA SER A 292 -5.89 -10.81 -22.76
C SER A 292 -6.48 -10.13 -24.00
N SER A 293 -7.70 -9.60 -23.89
CA SER A 293 -8.34 -8.84 -24.96
C SER A 293 -7.63 -7.53 -25.28
N LEU A 294 -7.20 -6.79 -24.25
CA LEU A 294 -6.48 -5.51 -24.41
C LEU A 294 -5.13 -5.71 -25.09
N LEU A 295 -4.36 -6.75 -24.73
CA LEU A 295 -3.10 -7.05 -25.40
C LEU A 295 -3.28 -7.38 -26.89
N ALA A 296 -4.39 -8.01 -27.26
CA ALA A 296 -4.67 -8.37 -28.64
C ALA A 296 -5.14 -7.19 -29.51
N HIS A 297 -5.74 -6.15 -28.92
CA HIS A 297 -6.44 -5.10 -29.67
C HIS A 297 -5.89 -3.69 -29.44
N CYS A 298 -5.44 -3.38 -28.22
CA CYS A 298 -4.99 -2.06 -27.81
C CYS A 298 -3.83 -2.14 -26.81
N PRO A 299 -2.66 -2.70 -27.18
CA PRO A 299 -1.56 -2.94 -26.25
C PRO A 299 -1.03 -1.66 -25.59
N GLU A 300 -1.11 -0.51 -26.28
CA GLU A 300 -0.67 0.78 -25.75
C GLU A 300 -1.51 1.28 -24.56
N GLN A 301 -2.79 0.89 -24.51
CA GLN A 301 -3.73 1.28 -23.44
C GLN A 301 -3.90 0.19 -22.38
N HIS A 302 -3.21 -0.94 -22.53
CA HIS A 302 -3.36 -2.10 -21.66
C HIS A 302 -3.14 -1.74 -20.19
N SER A 303 -2.01 -1.10 -19.87
CA SER A 303 -1.63 -0.79 -18.48
C SER A 303 -2.56 0.23 -17.82
N SER A 304 -2.98 1.28 -18.55
CA SER A 304 -3.83 2.35 -18.00
C SER A 304 -5.26 1.86 -17.72
N ILE A 305 -5.87 1.13 -18.67
CA ILE A 305 -7.21 0.56 -18.52
C ILE A 305 -7.23 -0.49 -17.40
N LEU A 306 -6.23 -1.37 -17.39
CA LEU A 306 -6.15 -2.43 -16.38
C LEU A 306 -5.91 -1.86 -14.97
N THR A 307 -5.09 -0.82 -14.86
CA THR A 307 -4.89 -0.10 -13.59
C THR A 307 -6.19 0.52 -13.10
N SER A 308 -6.90 1.25 -13.97
CA SER A 308 -8.20 1.84 -13.65
C SER A 308 -9.20 0.77 -13.19
N TYR A 309 -9.29 -0.36 -13.88
CA TYR A 309 -10.17 -1.47 -13.52
C TYR A 309 -9.84 -2.06 -12.15
N CYS A 310 -8.58 -2.42 -11.92
CA CYS A 310 -8.14 -3.02 -10.67
C CYS A 310 -8.35 -2.09 -9.47
N ASP A 311 -8.23 -0.77 -9.66
CA ASP A 311 -8.28 0.20 -8.58
C ASP A 311 -9.72 0.68 -8.28
N THR A 312 -10.62 0.68 -9.26
CA THR A 312 -12.03 1.16 -9.10
C THR A 312 -12.98 0.08 -8.60
N VAL A 313 -12.84 -1.17 -9.06
CA VAL A 313 -13.78 -2.27 -8.74
C VAL A 313 -13.63 -2.77 -7.30
N CYS A 314 -12.55 -2.41 -6.60
CA CYS A 314 -12.24 -2.90 -5.25
C CYS A 314 -12.84 -2.09 -4.08
N LYS A 315 -13.77 -1.15 -4.31
CA LYS A 315 -14.45 -0.43 -3.21
C LYS A 315 -15.87 -0.98 -2.99
N PRO A 316 -16.11 -1.80 -1.95
CA PRO A 316 -17.47 -2.12 -1.55
C PRO A 316 -18.15 -0.87 -0.98
N SER A 317 -19.32 -0.51 -1.51
CA SER A 317 -20.15 0.58 -1.00
C SER A 317 -20.90 0.14 0.27
N HIS A 318 -20.92 1.03 1.27
CA HIS A 318 -21.45 0.84 2.64
C HIS A 318 -22.94 0.43 2.71
N GLU A 319 -23.24 -0.26 3.82
CA GLU A 319 -24.50 -0.83 4.34
C GLU A 319 -25.76 0.05 4.22
N VAL A 320 -26.91 -0.54 3.88
CA VAL A 320 -28.24 0.09 4.05
C VAL A 320 -29.30 -0.88 4.62
N SER A 321 -30.06 -0.33 5.56
CA SER A 321 -31.15 -0.86 6.40
C SER A 321 -32.37 -1.44 5.64
N GLU A 322 -32.98 -2.45 6.25
CA GLU A 322 -34.21 -3.13 5.84
C GLU A 322 -35.46 -2.30 6.15
N ASP A 323 -36.27 -2.00 5.11
CA ASP A 323 -37.75 -2.06 5.11
C ASP A 323 -38.32 -1.15 4.01
N SER A 324 -38.82 -1.73 2.92
CA SER A 324 -40.06 -1.30 2.20
C SER A 324 -40.29 -2.06 0.90
N GLU A 325 -41.55 -2.38 0.65
CA GLU A 325 -42.07 -3.20 -0.45
C GLU A 325 -42.09 -2.51 -1.83
N LEU A 326 -42.16 -3.37 -2.85
CA LEU A 326 -42.03 -3.18 -4.30
C LEU A 326 -42.95 -2.13 -4.96
N TYR A 327 -42.38 -1.34 -5.87
CA TYR A 327 -43.09 -0.83 -7.06
C TYR A 327 -42.22 -0.99 -8.33
N LEU A 328 -42.78 -1.66 -9.34
CA LEU A 328 -42.26 -1.75 -10.71
C LEU A 328 -42.66 -0.48 -11.47
N LEU A 329 -41.69 0.33 -11.88
CA LEU A 329 -41.94 1.49 -12.76
C LEU A 329 -41.66 1.09 -14.22
N ASN A 330 -42.74 1.07 -15.00
CA ASN A 330 -42.72 1.03 -16.46
C ASN A 330 -42.64 2.46 -17.00
N ASN A 331 -41.74 2.64 -17.98
CA ASN A 331 -41.67 3.66 -19.02
C ASN A 331 -41.47 5.16 -18.68
N GLU A 332 -40.64 5.77 -19.54
CA GLU A 332 -40.26 7.18 -19.69
C GLU A 332 -39.17 7.70 -18.74
N ILE A 333 -37.92 7.35 -19.05
CA ILE A 333 -36.72 7.91 -18.40
C ILE A 333 -36.40 9.27 -19.02
N ALA A 334 -36.78 10.33 -18.31
CA ALA A 334 -36.03 11.58 -18.34
C ALA A 334 -34.72 11.39 -17.56
N VAL A 335 -33.61 11.71 -18.20
CA VAL A 335 -32.23 11.60 -17.69
C VAL A 335 -31.94 12.77 -16.73
N GLU A 336 -32.69 12.85 -15.63
CA GLU A 336 -32.35 13.74 -14.52
C GLU A 336 -32.43 12.95 -13.22
N SER A 337 -31.26 12.47 -12.79
CA SER A 337 -30.97 12.02 -11.43
C SER A 337 -32.00 11.03 -10.86
N ILE A 338 -31.75 9.72 -11.05
CA ILE A 338 -32.39 8.64 -10.28
C ILE A 338 -32.00 8.84 -8.80
N LYS A 339 -32.68 9.75 -8.12
CA LYS A 339 -32.48 10.08 -6.70
C LYS A 339 -33.12 9.08 -5.75
N ASN A 340 -33.93 8.16 -6.28
CA ASN A 340 -34.65 7.18 -5.48
C ASN A 340 -34.32 5.77 -5.97
N SER A 341 -33.13 5.27 -5.64
CA SER A 341 -32.94 3.81 -5.60
C SER A 341 -33.69 3.29 -4.36
N GLN A 342 -34.42 2.18 -4.52
CA GLN A 342 -35.33 1.62 -3.51
C GLN A 342 -34.65 1.22 -2.18
N TRP A 343 -33.32 1.29 -2.11
CA TRP A 343 -32.51 0.90 -0.97
C TRP A 343 -31.66 2.05 -0.42
N GLY A 344 -31.95 3.31 -0.77
CA GLY A 344 -31.16 4.47 -0.31
C GLY A 344 -29.71 4.52 -0.84
N ILE A 345 -29.32 3.58 -1.70
CA ILE A 345 -27.99 3.51 -2.29
C ILE A 345 -27.83 4.64 -3.30
N LYS A 346 -27.01 5.64 -2.98
CA LYS A 346 -26.61 6.66 -3.96
C LYS A 346 -25.68 6.01 -4.99
N VAL A 347 -26.23 5.72 -6.16
CA VAL A 347 -25.47 5.19 -7.29
C VAL A 347 -25.01 6.35 -8.17
N ASP A 348 -23.70 6.52 -8.29
CA ASP A 348 -23.14 7.40 -9.31
C ASP A 348 -22.93 6.60 -10.60
N LEU A 349 -23.80 6.86 -11.58
CA LEU A 349 -23.84 6.16 -12.86
C LEU A 349 -22.54 6.30 -13.68
N ASN A 350 -21.76 7.36 -13.43
CA ASN A 350 -20.54 7.66 -14.19
C ASN A 350 -19.30 7.01 -13.58
N SER A 351 -19.28 6.79 -12.26
CA SER A 351 -18.13 6.18 -11.56
C SER A 351 -18.30 4.69 -11.26
N HIS A 352 -19.53 4.19 -11.20
CA HIS A 352 -19.80 2.79 -10.88
C HIS A 352 -19.90 1.91 -12.14
N VAL A 353 -19.57 0.63 -11.97
CA VAL A 353 -19.65 -0.39 -13.02
C VAL A 353 -20.64 -1.49 -12.64
N CYS A 354 -21.22 -2.12 -13.65
CA CYS A 354 -22.08 -3.28 -13.48
C CYS A 354 -21.27 -4.49 -13.02
N PHE A 355 -21.68 -5.10 -11.91
CA PHE A 355 -21.00 -6.27 -11.32
C PHE A 355 -21.09 -7.54 -12.17
N HIS A 356 -21.86 -7.58 -13.24
CA HIS A 356 -21.89 -8.72 -14.17
C HIS A 356 -21.03 -8.47 -15.41
N CYS A 357 -21.32 -7.41 -16.18
CA CYS A 357 -20.60 -7.13 -17.44
C CYS A 357 -19.37 -6.24 -17.29
N SER A 358 -19.11 -5.66 -16.11
CA SER A 358 -18.00 -4.73 -15.83
C SER A 358 -18.01 -3.43 -16.64
N LEU A 359 -19.07 -3.14 -17.40
CA LEU A 359 -19.24 -1.87 -18.10
C LEU A 359 -19.81 -0.79 -17.16
N THR A 360 -19.55 0.48 -17.47
CA THR A 360 -20.10 1.62 -16.74
C THR A 360 -21.62 1.52 -16.66
N LEU A 361 -22.20 1.93 -15.52
CA LEU A 361 -23.65 1.89 -15.35
C LEU A 361 -24.36 2.81 -16.36
N ASN A 362 -23.72 3.91 -16.76
CA ASN A 362 -24.18 4.82 -17.82
C ASN A 362 -23.91 4.36 -19.27
N SER A 363 -23.66 3.07 -19.51
CA SER A 363 -23.52 2.55 -20.87
C SER A 363 -24.83 2.73 -21.65
N GLU A 364 -24.81 3.53 -22.71
CA GLU A 364 -26.00 4.00 -23.45
C GLU A 364 -26.90 2.85 -23.96
N GLN A 365 -26.33 1.71 -24.32
CA GLN A 365 -27.11 0.55 -24.79
C GLN A 365 -27.71 -0.28 -23.65
N LEU A 366 -27.07 -0.28 -22.47
CA LEU A 366 -27.43 -1.18 -21.37
C LEU A 366 -28.32 -0.49 -20.33
N ILE A 367 -28.16 0.83 -20.14
CA ILE A 367 -28.97 1.61 -19.18
C ILE A 367 -30.42 1.78 -19.63
N LYS A 368 -30.72 1.60 -20.93
CA LYS A 368 -32.09 1.69 -21.48
C LYS A 368 -33.08 0.79 -20.76
N ASN A 369 -32.62 -0.37 -20.28
CA ASN A 369 -33.45 -1.32 -19.54
C ASN A 369 -33.40 -1.10 -18.02
N GLY A 370 -32.68 -0.08 -17.55
CA GLY A 370 -32.49 0.25 -16.15
C GLY A 370 -31.31 -0.45 -15.49
N ILE A 371 -31.09 -0.10 -14.23
CA ILE A 371 -30.11 -0.73 -13.32
C ILE A 371 -30.82 -1.24 -12.07
N ARG A 372 -30.22 -2.23 -11.40
CA ARG A 372 -30.68 -2.75 -10.11
C ARG A 372 -29.52 -2.83 -9.15
N ALA A 373 -29.68 -2.21 -7.99
CA ALA A 373 -28.81 -2.37 -6.83
C ALA A 373 -29.45 -3.40 -5.89
N PHE A 374 -28.62 -4.27 -5.30
CA PHE A 374 -29.01 -5.21 -4.26
C PHE A 374 -28.55 -4.71 -2.88
N ASN A 375 -29.16 -5.23 -1.81
CA ASN A 375 -28.82 -4.87 -0.42
C ASN A 375 -27.36 -5.13 -0.07
N CYS A 376 -26.72 -6.10 -0.74
CA CYS A 376 -25.30 -6.38 -0.62
C CYS A 376 -24.39 -5.30 -1.28
N GLY A 377 -24.94 -4.20 -1.76
CA GLY A 377 -24.20 -3.10 -2.41
C GLY A 377 -23.84 -3.36 -3.88
N HIS A 378 -24.05 -4.57 -4.40
CA HIS A 378 -23.79 -4.89 -5.81
C HIS A 378 -24.82 -4.27 -6.76
N ILE A 379 -24.35 -3.66 -7.84
CA ILE A 379 -25.19 -2.97 -8.83
C ILE A 379 -25.00 -3.58 -10.22
N PHE A 380 -26.09 -3.79 -10.95
CA PHE A 380 -26.12 -4.47 -12.24
C PHE A 380 -27.02 -3.73 -13.24
N HIS A 381 -26.74 -3.84 -14.54
CA HIS A 381 -27.75 -3.55 -15.56
C HIS A 381 -28.86 -4.59 -15.51
N ILE A 382 -30.12 -4.18 -15.71
CA ILE A 382 -31.27 -5.11 -15.73
C ILE A 382 -31.09 -6.17 -16.81
N THR A 383 -30.60 -5.80 -18.00
CA THR A 383 -30.29 -6.74 -19.09
C THR A 383 -29.33 -7.84 -18.64
N CYS A 384 -28.32 -7.48 -17.82
CA CYS A 384 -27.35 -8.43 -17.29
C CYS A 384 -27.98 -9.38 -16.27
N LEU A 385 -28.95 -8.92 -15.48
CA LEU A 385 -29.67 -9.79 -14.54
C LEU A 385 -30.64 -10.74 -15.24
N VAL A 386 -31.29 -10.28 -16.31
CA VAL A 386 -32.11 -11.13 -17.18
C VAL A 386 -31.24 -12.22 -17.79
N HIS A 387 -30.06 -11.85 -18.30
CA HIS A 387 -29.11 -12.82 -18.85
C HIS A 387 -28.60 -13.82 -17.81
N ALA A 388 -28.35 -13.37 -16.58
CA ALA A 388 -27.94 -14.22 -15.46
C ALA A 388 -29.08 -15.08 -14.87
N ALA A 389 -30.30 -15.01 -15.43
CA ALA A 389 -31.51 -15.68 -14.93
C ALA A 389 -31.77 -15.44 -13.42
N SER A 390 -31.29 -14.32 -12.89
CA SER A 390 -31.35 -13.99 -11.47
C SER A 390 -31.84 -12.56 -11.28
N PRO A 391 -33.07 -12.24 -11.71
CA PRO A 391 -33.61 -10.89 -11.58
C PRO A 391 -33.68 -10.47 -10.11
N PHE A 392 -34.07 -11.37 -9.20
CA PHE A 392 -34.39 -11.03 -7.81
C PHE A 392 -33.32 -11.41 -6.79
N LYS A 393 -32.30 -12.20 -7.18
CA LYS A 393 -31.18 -12.57 -6.30
C LYS A 393 -29.88 -11.98 -6.85
N CYS A 394 -29.00 -11.50 -5.98
CA CYS A 394 -27.71 -10.99 -6.41
C CYS A 394 -26.87 -12.14 -7.00
N PRO A 395 -26.46 -12.11 -8.28
CA PRO A 395 -25.65 -13.18 -8.86
C PRO A 395 -24.26 -13.30 -8.22
N SER A 396 -23.78 -12.24 -7.57
CA SER A 396 -22.45 -12.17 -6.97
C SER A 396 -22.40 -12.64 -5.52
N CYS A 397 -23.52 -12.65 -4.81
CA CYS A 397 -23.63 -13.19 -3.46
C CYS A 397 -24.20 -14.60 -3.57
N ARG A 398 -23.35 -15.63 -3.43
CA ARG A 398 -23.85 -17.00 -3.30
C ARG A 398 -24.56 -17.10 -1.94
N ASN A 399 -25.80 -17.60 -1.97
CA ASN A 399 -26.71 -17.82 -0.84
C ASN A 399 -26.00 -18.00 0.52
N ASP A 400 -26.17 -17.03 1.43
CA ASP A 400 -26.07 -17.26 2.87
C ASP A 400 -27.37 -17.91 3.37
N GLU A 401 -27.74 -19.05 2.78
CA GLU A 401 -28.78 -19.95 3.30
C GLU A 401 -28.16 -21.34 3.49
N THR A 402 -27.28 -21.43 4.49
CA THR A 402 -27.16 -22.57 5.41
C THR A 402 -26.77 -22.06 6.79
#